data_AF-A0AAE0L2J6-F1
#
_entry.id   AF-A0AAE0L2J6-F1
#
_cell.length_a   1.000
_cell.length_b   1.000
_cell.length_c   1.000
_cell.angle_alpha   90.00
_cell.angle_beta   90.00
_cell.angle_gamma   90.00
#
_symmetry.space_group_name_H-M   'P 1'
#
loop_
_entity.id
_entity.type
_entity.pdbx_description
1 polymer ?
#
loop_
_entity_poly.entity_id
_entity_poly.type
_entity_poly.pdbx_seq_one_letter_code
_entity_poly.pdbx_strand_id
1 'polypeptide(L)'
;MSEPAELEAICREAFSKYDKNKNGAIERDELTDVLADLGALKDVPKPSIGSFVIDMFGKIDLDKDSHINYQEFSLFYKAAVRDNQTKAAGKVDTGSPLQDVFVTFASYGAKAGTRAKEMEGKNFAKFSKDCGLLHKKKLTPTDIDLIFAKIKTKGARKINFDEFCRGLSLCADKLGTPYEQVVESVTSAEGPSSSATKAEAVKFHDDKSLYTGVHAKGGPTNFDGSDLSLRGSKQPGSWQ
;
A
#
# COMPACT_ATOMS: atom_id res chain seq x y z
N MET A 1 31.15 2.12 -17.13
CA MET A 1 31.50 3.51 -16.77
C MET A 1 30.98 3.73 -15.36
N SER A 2 31.78 4.31 -14.48
CA SER A 2 31.54 4.31 -13.03
C SER A 2 30.49 5.34 -12.61
N GLU A 3 29.41 4.89 -11.95
CA GLU A 3 28.33 5.68 -11.31
C GLU A 3 28.76 7.01 -10.63
N PRO A 4 29.91 7.12 -9.93
CA PRO A 4 30.33 8.40 -9.35
C PRO A 4 30.55 9.52 -10.36
N ALA A 5 30.88 9.23 -11.62
CA ALA A 5 31.17 10.25 -12.63
C ALA A 5 29.89 10.90 -13.19
N GLU A 6 28.80 10.14 -13.32
CA GLU A 6 27.52 10.65 -13.82
C GLU A 6 26.86 11.59 -12.81
N LEU A 7 26.92 11.25 -11.52
CA LEU A 7 26.33 12.07 -10.47
C LEU A 7 27.03 13.43 -10.35
N GLU A 8 28.36 13.46 -10.53
CA GLU A 8 29.11 14.71 -10.54
C GLU A 8 28.78 15.59 -11.75
N ALA A 9 28.59 14.99 -12.93
CA ALA A 9 28.14 15.72 -14.11
C ALA A 9 26.77 16.37 -13.88
N ILE A 10 25.81 15.63 -13.32
CA ILE A 10 24.46 16.14 -13.03
C ILE A 10 24.50 17.25 -11.98
N CYS A 11 25.28 17.09 -10.89
CA CYS A 11 25.42 18.13 -9.87
C CYS A 11 25.97 19.43 -10.46
N ARG A 12 26.96 19.31 -11.35
CA ARG A 12 27.60 20.44 -12.01
C ARG A 12 26.66 21.15 -13.00
N GLU A 13 25.90 20.38 -13.78
CA GLU A 13 24.87 20.93 -14.66
C GLU A 13 23.75 21.61 -13.86
N ALA A 14 23.28 20.99 -12.78
CA ALA A 14 22.28 21.56 -11.90
C ALA A 14 22.76 22.87 -11.29
N PHE A 15 23.97 22.89 -10.71
CA PHE A 15 24.56 24.10 -10.15
C PHE A 15 24.61 25.24 -11.17
N SER A 16 25.13 24.96 -12.37
CA SER A 16 25.21 25.95 -13.46
C SER A 16 23.84 26.40 -13.98
N LYS A 17 22.78 25.61 -13.78
CA LYS A 17 21.42 25.96 -14.18
C LYS A 17 20.76 26.92 -13.19
N TYR A 18 21.00 26.72 -11.88
CA TYR A 18 20.38 27.52 -10.83
C TYR A 18 21.17 28.77 -10.45
N ASP A 19 22.49 28.76 -10.65
CA ASP A 19 23.36 29.93 -10.55
C ASP A 19 23.12 30.87 -11.76
N LYS A 20 22.07 31.69 -11.66
CA LYS A 20 21.61 32.55 -12.78
C LYS A 20 22.54 33.72 -12.99
N ASN A 21 23.06 34.27 -11.89
CA ASN A 21 23.98 35.40 -11.91
C ASN A 21 25.43 34.98 -12.19
N LYS A 22 25.73 33.67 -12.20
CA LYS A 22 27.06 33.07 -12.44
C LYS A 22 28.11 33.57 -11.47
N ASN A 23 27.69 33.89 -10.24
CA ASN A 23 28.57 34.34 -9.17
C ASN A 23 29.38 33.16 -8.56
N GLY A 24 29.05 31.92 -8.90
CA GLY A 24 29.68 30.73 -8.35
C GLY A 24 29.12 30.27 -7.00
N ALA A 25 27.96 30.78 -6.59
CA ALA A 25 27.27 30.42 -5.35
C ALA A 25 25.74 30.57 -5.45
N ILE A 26 25.00 29.62 -4.90
CA ILE A 26 23.54 29.64 -4.91
C ILE A 26 23.02 30.54 -3.78
N GLU A 27 22.29 31.57 -4.15
CA GLU A 27 21.62 32.48 -3.21
C GLU A 27 20.24 31.94 -2.78
N ARG A 28 19.59 32.57 -1.79
CA ARG A 28 18.31 32.09 -1.22
C ARG A 28 17.18 31.97 -2.26
N ASP A 29 17.10 32.94 -3.16
CA ASP A 29 16.09 32.95 -4.21
C ASP A 29 16.33 31.83 -5.23
N GLU A 30 17.60 31.54 -5.53
CA GLU A 30 18.00 30.45 -6.43
C GLU A 30 17.83 29.07 -5.76
N LEU A 31 18.08 28.97 -4.45
CA LEU A 31 17.80 27.76 -3.67
C LEU A 31 16.30 27.41 -3.69
N THR A 32 15.43 28.42 -3.71
CA THR A 32 13.98 28.19 -3.81
C THR A 32 13.64 27.45 -5.10
N ASP A 33 14.25 27.83 -6.23
CA ASP A 33 14.07 27.16 -7.52
C ASP A 33 14.64 25.73 -7.51
N VAL A 34 15.79 25.52 -6.86
CA VAL A 34 16.37 24.19 -6.66
C VAL A 34 15.40 23.29 -5.90
N LEU A 35 14.86 23.78 -4.77
CA LEU A 35 13.94 23.02 -3.92
C LEU A 35 12.59 22.77 -4.62
N ALA A 36 12.14 23.70 -5.46
CA ALA A 36 10.95 23.53 -6.28
C ALA A 36 11.14 22.40 -7.31
N ASP A 37 12.24 22.42 -8.06
CA ASP A 37 12.55 21.42 -9.08
C ASP A 37 12.84 20.04 -8.49
N LEU A 38 13.48 19.99 -7.30
CA LEU A 38 13.65 18.76 -6.53
C LEU A 38 12.33 18.25 -5.92
N GLY A 39 11.24 19.00 -6.01
CA GLY A 39 9.92 18.61 -5.48
C GLY A 39 9.78 18.75 -3.96
N ALA A 40 10.79 19.27 -3.27
CA ALA A 40 10.77 19.50 -1.82
C ALA A 40 9.74 20.55 -1.39
N LEU A 41 9.27 21.39 -2.32
CA LEU A 41 8.26 22.42 -2.07
C LEU A 41 6.82 22.01 -2.42
N LYS A 42 6.58 20.81 -2.98
CA LYS A 42 5.23 20.42 -3.46
C LYS A 42 4.19 20.32 -2.35
N ASP A 43 4.61 19.87 -1.16
CA ASP A 43 3.73 19.71 0.00
C ASP A 43 3.80 20.91 0.96
N VAL A 44 4.66 21.89 0.67
CA VAL A 44 4.85 23.07 1.52
C VAL A 44 3.82 24.14 1.14
N PRO A 45 2.98 24.60 2.08
CA PRO A 45 2.06 25.70 1.83
C PRO A 45 2.82 26.95 1.39
N LYS A 46 2.32 27.67 0.36
CA LYS A 46 2.89 28.94 -0.12
C LYS A 46 3.34 29.94 0.97
N PRO A 47 2.56 30.21 2.04
CA PRO A 47 3.00 31.13 3.09
C PRO A 47 4.18 30.62 3.93
N SER A 48 4.51 29.33 3.86
CA SER A 48 5.57 28.68 4.63
C SER A 48 6.85 28.42 3.82
N ILE A 49 6.84 28.66 2.50
CA ILE A 49 8.00 28.41 1.63
C ILE A 49 9.23 29.20 2.10
N GLY A 50 9.08 30.50 2.39
CA GLY A 50 10.20 31.32 2.83
C GLY A 50 10.88 30.80 4.10
N SER A 51 10.08 30.36 5.10
CA SER A 51 10.61 29.76 6.33
C SER A 51 11.33 28.44 6.07
N PHE A 52 10.77 27.59 5.20
CA PHE A 52 11.36 26.32 4.83
C PHE A 52 12.69 26.50 4.08
N VAL A 53 12.75 27.45 3.15
CA VAL A 53 13.98 27.80 2.43
C VAL A 53 15.03 28.30 3.40
N ILE A 54 14.68 29.13 4.38
CA ILE A 54 15.64 29.62 5.41
C ILE A 54 16.19 28.46 6.24
N ASP A 55 15.34 27.53 6.70
CA ASP A 55 15.77 26.35 7.47
C ASP A 55 16.65 25.43 6.63
N MET A 56 16.31 25.21 5.36
CA MET A 56 17.12 24.43 4.44
C MET A 56 18.45 25.12 4.14
N PHE A 57 18.45 26.42 3.92
CA PHE A 57 19.65 27.21 3.68
C PHE A 57 20.61 27.06 4.85
N GLY A 58 20.14 27.24 6.09
CA GLY A 58 20.98 27.09 7.29
C GLY A 58 21.48 25.67 7.58
N LYS A 59 20.93 24.64 6.91
CA LYS A 59 21.45 23.27 6.96
C LYS A 59 22.50 22.99 5.90
N ILE A 60 22.46 23.71 4.78
CA ILE A 60 23.35 23.52 3.64
C ILE A 60 24.58 24.43 3.77
N ASP A 61 24.35 25.69 4.16
CA ASP A 61 25.36 26.71 4.44
C ASP A 61 26.09 26.37 5.76
N LEU A 62 27.21 25.65 5.64
CA LEU A 62 27.98 25.12 6.78
C LEU A 62 28.94 26.16 7.33
N ASP A 63 29.49 27.00 6.45
CA ASP A 63 30.42 28.06 6.82
C ASP A 63 29.72 29.39 7.21
N LYS A 64 28.40 29.48 6.97
CA LYS A 64 27.52 30.60 7.32
C LYS A 64 27.88 31.89 6.59
N ASP A 65 28.48 31.77 5.41
CA ASP A 65 28.83 32.91 4.56
C ASP A 65 27.61 33.47 3.80
N SER A 66 26.42 32.90 4.03
CA SER A 66 25.15 33.23 3.38
C SER A 66 25.11 32.93 1.87
N HIS A 67 26.02 32.10 1.36
CA HIS A 67 26.18 31.73 -0.05
C HIS A 67 26.49 30.23 -0.17
N ILE A 68 25.63 29.47 -0.84
CA ILE A 68 25.89 28.02 -0.97
C ILE A 68 26.87 27.79 -2.12
N ASN A 69 28.12 27.50 -1.81
CA ASN A 69 29.14 27.24 -2.83
C ASN A 69 28.96 25.86 -3.49
N TYR A 70 29.73 25.57 -4.54
CA TYR A 70 29.61 24.29 -5.26
C TYR A 70 29.85 23.06 -4.37
N GLN A 71 30.75 23.12 -3.39
CA GLN A 71 31.02 21.97 -2.52
C GLN A 71 29.81 21.67 -1.64
N GLU A 72 29.26 22.70 -0.99
CA GLU A 72 28.06 22.60 -0.16
C GLU A 72 26.84 22.18 -0.97
N PHE A 73 26.63 22.82 -2.13
CA PHE A 73 25.58 22.43 -3.06
C PHE A 73 25.74 20.99 -3.51
N SER A 74 26.96 20.54 -3.86
CA SER A 74 27.17 19.17 -4.32
C SER A 74 26.89 18.15 -3.22
N LEU A 75 27.24 18.45 -1.98
CA LEU A 75 26.93 17.57 -0.84
C LEU A 75 25.42 17.51 -0.61
N PHE A 76 24.77 18.66 -0.57
CA PHE A 76 23.32 18.73 -0.43
C PHE A 76 22.60 18.08 -1.61
N TYR A 77 22.96 18.40 -2.84
CA TYR A 77 22.32 17.91 -4.05
C TYR A 77 22.58 16.41 -4.23
N LYS A 78 23.79 15.90 -3.96
CA LYS A 78 24.03 14.44 -3.93
C LYS A 78 23.20 13.76 -2.85
N ALA A 79 23.11 14.33 -1.66
CA ALA A 79 22.29 13.80 -0.57
C ALA A 79 20.79 13.86 -0.92
N ALA A 80 20.31 14.99 -1.44
CA ALA A 80 18.94 15.23 -1.82
C ALA A 80 18.53 14.47 -3.08
N VAL A 81 19.44 14.20 -4.02
CA VAL A 81 19.23 13.33 -5.20
C VAL A 81 19.34 11.86 -4.82
N ARG A 82 20.15 11.46 -3.83
CA ARG A 82 20.04 10.12 -3.22
C ARG A 82 18.72 9.97 -2.49
N ASP A 83 18.32 10.98 -1.71
CA ASP A 83 17.03 11.02 -1.05
C ASP A 83 15.89 11.17 -2.05
N ASN A 84 16.11 11.75 -3.24
CA ASN A 84 15.15 11.72 -4.36
C ASN A 84 15.27 10.42 -5.17
N GLN A 85 16.37 9.67 -5.16
CA GLN A 85 16.33 8.29 -5.63
C GLN A 85 15.50 7.42 -4.68
N THR A 86 15.38 7.81 -3.41
CA THR A 86 14.48 7.15 -2.43
C THR A 86 13.11 7.84 -2.26
N LYS A 87 12.92 9.10 -2.67
CA LYS A 87 11.67 9.91 -2.52
C LYS A 87 11.11 10.51 -3.82
N ALA A 88 11.87 10.56 -4.91
CA ALA A 88 11.31 10.53 -6.27
C ALA A 88 10.82 9.12 -6.63
N ALA A 89 10.66 8.23 -5.64
CA ALA A 89 9.63 7.18 -5.59
C ALA A 89 8.18 7.76 -5.52
N GLY A 90 8.01 9.08 -5.50
CA GLY A 90 6.79 9.76 -5.97
C GLY A 90 6.64 9.79 -7.50
N LYS A 91 7.68 9.41 -8.25
CA LYS A 91 7.59 8.88 -9.61
C LYS A 91 7.45 7.37 -9.43
N VAL A 92 6.32 6.84 -9.87
CA VAL A 92 6.11 5.41 -9.94
C VAL A 92 7.15 4.86 -10.91
N ASP A 93 8.26 4.31 -10.41
CA ASP A 93 9.13 3.43 -11.20
C ASP A 93 8.36 2.14 -11.49
N THR A 94 7.43 2.22 -12.45
CA THR A 94 6.67 1.10 -13.00
C THR A 94 7.56 0.09 -13.75
N GLY A 95 8.73 -0.27 -13.22
CA GLY A 95 9.66 -1.16 -13.91
C GLY A 95 10.68 -1.89 -13.05
N SER A 96 10.71 -1.72 -11.72
CA SER A 96 11.45 -2.71 -10.91
C SER A 96 10.59 -3.97 -10.79
N PRO A 97 11.18 -5.18 -10.95
CA PRO A 97 10.44 -6.43 -10.80
C PRO A 97 9.66 -6.50 -9.48
N LEU A 98 10.23 -5.93 -8.41
CA LEU A 98 9.59 -5.87 -7.09
C LEU A 98 8.37 -4.94 -7.06
N GLN A 99 8.43 -3.81 -7.75
CA GLN A 99 7.31 -2.89 -7.83
C GLN A 99 6.19 -3.43 -8.72
N ASP A 100 6.52 -4.20 -9.75
CA ASP A 100 5.51 -4.92 -10.54
C ASP A 100 4.83 -6.00 -9.70
N VAL A 101 5.56 -6.74 -8.87
CA VAL A 101 4.97 -7.65 -7.87
C VAL A 101 4.04 -6.87 -6.93
N PHE A 102 4.50 -5.76 -6.35
CA PHE A 102 3.66 -4.92 -5.49
C PHE A 102 2.37 -4.49 -6.17
N VAL A 103 2.46 -3.92 -7.38
CA VAL A 103 1.30 -3.44 -8.14
C VAL A 103 0.35 -4.59 -8.49
N THR A 104 0.90 -5.75 -8.87
CA THR A 104 0.10 -6.93 -9.25
C THR A 104 -0.71 -7.43 -8.05
N PHE A 105 -0.09 -7.55 -6.88
CA PHE A 105 -0.79 -7.95 -5.66
C PHE A 105 -1.67 -6.84 -5.09
N ALA A 106 -1.29 -5.56 -5.19
CA ALA A 106 -2.09 -4.43 -4.74
C ALA A 106 -3.38 -4.29 -5.56
N SER A 107 -3.31 -4.57 -6.87
CA SER A 107 -4.45 -4.53 -7.78
C SER A 107 -5.28 -5.82 -7.78
N TYR A 108 -4.87 -6.83 -7.01
CA TYR A 108 -5.60 -8.09 -6.91
C TYR A 108 -7.00 -7.86 -6.31
N GLY A 109 -8.03 -8.27 -7.04
CA GLY A 109 -9.44 -8.05 -6.69
C GLY A 109 -9.99 -6.66 -7.08
N ALA A 110 -9.19 -5.81 -7.74
CA ALA A 110 -9.68 -4.55 -8.32
C ALA A 110 -10.30 -4.79 -9.71
N LYS A 111 -10.96 -3.76 -10.26
CA LYS A 111 -11.48 -3.80 -11.64
C LYS A 111 -10.34 -4.04 -12.63
N ALA A 112 -10.58 -4.86 -13.65
CA ALA A 112 -9.60 -5.11 -14.70
C ALA A 112 -9.03 -3.79 -15.27
N GLY A 113 -7.71 -3.72 -15.44
CA GLY A 113 -7.00 -2.50 -15.87
C GLY A 113 -6.72 -1.48 -14.76
N THR A 114 -7.14 -1.72 -13.52
CA THR A 114 -6.77 -0.86 -12.39
C THR A 114 -5.32 -1.08 -11.99
N ARG A 115 -4.54 -0.01 -11.87
CA ARG A 115 -3.20 -0.02 -11.28
C ARG A 115 -3.25 0.62 -9.89
N ALA A 116 -3.25 -0.21 -8.85
CA ALA A 116 -3.31 0.27 -7.47
C ALA A 116 -1.98 0.91 -7.05
N LYS A 117 -2.06 2.04 -6.34
CA LYS A 117 -0.92 2.73 -5.73
C LYS A 117 -0.65 2.29 -4.29
N GLU A 118 -1.62 1.61 -3.68
CA GLU A 118 -1.58 1.20 -2.28
C GLU A 118 -2.15 -0.22 -2.15
N MET A 119 -1.63 -0.99 -1.20
CA MET A 119 -1.98 -2.39 -0.96
C MET A 119 -2.79 -2.54 0.35
N GLU A 120 -3.88 -3.32 0.29
CA GLU A 120 -4.65 -3.70 1.48
C GLU A 120 -3.97 -4.84 2.26
N GLY A 121 -4.23 -4.93 3.57
CA GLY A 121 -3.65 -5.99 4.42
C GLY A 121 -3.95 -7.40 3.92
N LYS A 122 -5.17 -7.65 3.41
CA LYS A 122 -5.53 -8.95 2.82
C LYS A 122 -4.67 -9.30 1.59
N ASN A 123 -4.29 -8.30 0.80
CA ASN A 123 -3.46 -8.47 -0.38
C ASN A 123 -1.99 -8.69 0.02
N PHE A 124 -1.52 -8.03 1.08
CA PHE A 124 -0.19 -8.26 1.65
C PHE A 124 -0.06 -9.66 2.28
N ALA A 125 -1.10 -10.14 2.97
CA ALA A 125 -1.17 -11.50 3.49
C ALA A 125 -1.17 -12.53 2.36
N LYS A 126 -1.94 -12.28 1.29
CA LYS A 126 -1.93 -13.12 0.09
C LYS A 126 -0.56 -13.15 -0.57
N PHE A 127 0.05 -12.00 -0.78
CA PHE A 127 1.41 -11.86 -1.28
C PHE A 127 2.40 -12.71 -0.46
N SER A 128 2.36 -12.59 0.86
CA SER A 128 3.26 -13.33 1.75
C SER A 128 3.09 -14.85 1.65
N LYS A 129 1.86 -15.32 1.37
CA LYS A 129 1.57 -16.73 1.14
C LYS A 129 2.01 -17.20 -0.24
N ASP A 130 1.62 -16.48 -1.29
CA ASP A 130 1.85 -16.85 -2.69
C ASP A 130 3.33 -16.80 -3.05
N CYS A 131 4.10 -15.86 -2.48
CA CYS A 131 5.55 -15.81 -2.63
C CYS A 131 6.31 -16.77 -1.71
N GLY A 132 5.62 -17.65 -0.98
CA GLY A 132 6.26 -18.66 -0.13
C GLY A 132 7.03 -18.11 1.07
N LEU A 133 6.75 -16.87 1.51
CA LEU A 133 7.46 -16.26 2.65
C LEU A 133 7.06 -16.90 3.99
N LEU A 134 5.86 -17.49 4.07
CA LEU A 134 5.35 -18.04 5.32
C LEU A 134 6.17 -19.24 5.80
N HIS A 135 6.54 -19.22 7.07
CA HIS A 135 7.23 -20.29 7.75
C HIS A 135 6.53 -20.67 9.06
N LYS A 136 6.27 -21.97 9.28
CA LYS A 136 5.43 -22.50 10.37
C LYS A 136 5.71 -21.95 11.77
N LYS A 137 6.96 -21.59 12.07
CA LYS A 137 7.37 -21.09 13.40
C LYS A 137 8.03 -19.73 13.39
N LYS A 138 8.42 -19.20 12.22
CA LYS A 138 9.24 -17.98 12.12
C LYS A 138 8.40 -16.81 11.61
N LEU A 139 7.69 -17.02 10.52
CA LEU A 139 6.86 -16.00 9.87
C LEU A 139 5.47 -16.59 9.62
N THR A 140 4.63 -16.54 10.65
CA THR A 140 3.25 -17.06 10.61
C THR A 140 2.29 -16.03 9.98
N PRO A 141 1.07 -16.43 9.57
CA PRO A 141 0.07 -15.49 9.10
C PRO A 141 -0.21 -14.35 10.08
N THR A 142 -0.27 -14.65 11.39
CA THR A 142 -0.42 -13.64 12.44
C THR A 142 0.75 -12.66 12.45
N ASP A 143 1.97 -13.13 12.21
CA ASP A 143 3.14 -12.26 12.13
C ASP A 143 3.06 -11.30 10.95
N ILE A 144 2.51 -11.74 9.82
CA ILE A 144 2.27 -10.88 8.66
C ILE A 144 1.26 -9.78 8.98
N ASP A 145 0.17 -10.11 9.65
CA ASP A 145 -0.83 -9.11 10.08
C ASP A 145 -0.23 -8.10 11.06
N LEU A 146 0.63 -8.56 11.99
CA LEU A 146 1.35 -7.69 12.93
C LEU A 146 2.36 -6.79 12.22
N ILE A 147 3.11 -7.33 11.25
CA ILE A 147 4.05 -6.55 10.44
C ILE A 147 3.28 -5.48 9.65
N PHE A 148 2.17 -5.84 9.01
CA PHE A 148 1.32 -4.88 8.30
C PHE A 148 0.82 -3.77 9.21
N ALA A 149 0.37 -4.11 10.42
CA ALA A 149 -0.08 -3.13 11.40
C ALA A 149 1.05 -2.21 11.90
N LYS A 150 2.30 -2.68 11.90
CA LYS A 150 3.49 -1.94 12.32
C LYS A 150 4.02 -1.00 11.25
N ILE A 151 4.03 -1.42 9.98
CA ILE A 151 4.58 -0.62 8.87
C ILE A 151 3.63 0.47 8.40
N LYS A 152 2.32 0.24 8.51
CA LYS A 152 1.32 1.20 8.08
C LYS A 152 1.29 2.42 8.98
N THR A 153 1.03 3.58 8.39
CA THR A 153 0.73 4.80 9.14
C THR A 153 -0.48 4.57 10.09
N LYS A 154 -0.42 5.09 11.32
CA LYS A 154 -1.45 4.85 12.34
C LYS A 154 -2.83 5.32 11.84
N GLY A 155 -3.82 4.43 11.86
CA GLY A 155 -5.17 4.68 11.35
C GLY A 155 -5.35 4.41 9.85
N ALA A 156 -4.27 4.19 9.10
CA ALA A 156 -4.36 3.81 7.70
C ALA A 156 -4.87 2.37 7.52
N ARG A 157 -5.56 2.15 6.40
CA ARG A 157 -6.08 0.84 5.96
C ARG A 157 -5.20 0.15 4.92
N LYS A 158 -4.31 0.90 4.27
CA LYS A 158 -3.49 0.46 3.16
C LYS A 158 -2.04 0.89 3.41
N ILE A 159 -1.13 0.27 2.67
CA ILE A 159 0.28 0.62 2.65
C ILE A 159 0.73 1.05 1.26
N ASN A 160 1.66 2.00 1.18
CA ASN A 160 2.33 2.36 -0.06
C ASN A 160 3.56 1.44 -0.32
N PHE A 161 4.27 1.68 -1.42
CA PHE A 161 5.43 0.86 -1.81
C PHE A 161 6.59 0.97 -0.80
N ASP A 162 6.86 2.14 -0.25
CA ASP A 162 7.93 2.33 0.75
C ASP A 162 7.64 1.58 2.06
N GLU A 163 6.37 1.60 2.50
CA GLU A 163 5.89 0.80 3.62
C GLU A 163 6.01 -0.69 3.33
N PHE A 164 5.69 -1.13 2.10
CA PHE A 164 5.85 -2.52 1.67
C PHE A 164 7.30 -2.99 1.72
N CYS A 165 8.27 -2.20 1.21
CA CYS A 165 9.69 -2.52 1.29
C CYS A 165 10.18 -2.64 2.75
N ARG A 166 9.73 -1.75 3.64
CA ARG A 166 9.98 -1.87 5.09
C ARG A 166 9.36 -3.15 5.67
N GLY A 167 8.19 -3.55 5.20
CA GLY A 167 7.55 -4.83 5.55
C GLY A 167 8.41 -6.03 5.19
N LEU A 168 8.99 -6.03 3.98
CA LEU A 168 9.90 -7.08 3.53
C LEU A 168 11.18 -7.15 4.37
N SER A 169 11.74 -6.00 4.76
CA SER A 169 12.87 -5.97 5.70
C SER A 169 12.52 -6.65 7.03
N LEU A 170 11.34 -6.37 7.59
CA LEU A 170 10.90 -7.01 8.84
C LEU A 170 10.62 -8.51 8.67
N CYS A 171 10.13 -8.93 7.50
CA CYS A 171 9.98 -10.35 7.16
C CYS A 171 11.36 -11.04 7.09
N ALA A 172 12.34 -10.40 6.47
CA ALA A 172 13.72 -10.88 6.34
C ALA A 172 14.38 -11.06 7.71
N ASP A 173 14.28 -10.04 8.58
CA ASP A 173 14.78 -10.09 9.96
C ASP A 173 14.18 -11.25 10.74
N LYS A 174 12.89 -11.50 10.55
CA LYS A 174 12.16 -12.55 11.27
C LYS A 174 12.44 -13.96 10.73
N LEU A 175 12.74 -14.09 9.44
CA LEU A 175 13.19 -15.33 8.83
C LEU A 175 14.66 -15.62 9.15
N GLY A 176 15.46 -14.58 9.41
CA GLY A 176 16.90 -14.64 9.57
C GLY A 176 17.62 -14.81 8.22
N THR A 177 17.02 -14.28 7.15
CA THR A 177 17.56 -14.32 5.78
C THR A 177 17.90 -12.91 5.33
N PRO A 178 18.95 -12.71 4.52
CA PRO A 178 19.26 -11.38 4.00
C PRO A 178 18.13 -10.85 3.12
N TYR A 179 17.97 -9.54 3.10
CA TYR A 179 16.92 -8.87 2.35
C TYR A 179 16.96 -9.22 0.85
N GLU A 180 18.17 -9.33 0.25
CA GLU A 180 18.28 -9.64 -1.18
C GLU A 180 17.67 -11.01 -1.55
N GLN A 181 17.82 -12.02 -0.70
CA GLN A 181 17.24 -13.36 -0.93
C GLN A 181 15.71 -13.33 -0.84
N VAL A 182 15.15 -12.51 0.06
CA VAL A 182 13.70 -12.32 0.16
C VAL A 182 13.19 -11.64 -1.09
N VAL A 183 13.87 -10.59 -1.56
CA VAL A 183 13.53 -9.89 -2.81
C VAL A 183 13.59 -10.84 -4.00
N GLU A 184 14.64 -11.64 -4.13
CA GLU A 184 14.79 -12.63 -5.21
C GLU A 184 13.69 -13.68 -5.19
N SER A 185 13.30 -14.15 -3.99
CA SER A 185 12.21 -15.10 -3.83
C SER A 185 10.86 -14.52 -4.26
N VAL A 186 10.60 -13.23 -3.97
CA VAL A 186 9.32 -12.60 -4.30
C VAL A 186 9.25 -12.14 -5.76
N THR A 187 10.37 -11.78 -6.38
CA THR A 187 10.41 -11.40 -7.81
C THR A 187 10.39 -12.61 -8.73
N SER A 188 10.89 -13.75 -8.26
CA SER A 188 10.82 -15.03 -8.98
C SER A 188 9.48 -15.75 -8.78
N ALA A 189 8.66 -15.30 -7.84
CA ALA A 189 7.35 -15.90 -7.58
C ALA A 189 6.38 -15.61 -8.74
N GLU A 190 5.64 -16.64 -9.16
CA GLU A 190 4.50 -16.44 -10.06
C GLU A 190 3.48 -15.50 -9.40
N GLY A 191 2.86 -14.64 -10.20
CA GLY A 191 1.93 -13.62 -9.71
C GLY A 191 0.76 -14.17 -8.87
N PRO A 192 -0.15 -13.32 -8.36
CA PRO A 192 -1.18 -13.72 -7.44
C PRO A 192 -2.00 -14.89 -7.98
N SER A 193 -1.85 -16.04 -7.32
CA SER A 193 -2.50 -17.27 -7.73
C SER A 193 -3.98 -17.20 -7.34
N SER A 194 -4.87 -17.22 -8.32
CA SER A 194 -6.30 -17.41 -8.05
C SER A 194 -6.56 -18.90 -7.81
N SER A 195 -6.03 -19.46 -6.72
CA SER A 195 -6.58 -20.71 -6.20
C SER A 195 -7.95 -20.35 -5.65
N ALA A 196 -8.99 -20.50 -6.47
CA ALA A 196 -10.36 -20.48 -5.98
C ALA A 196 -10.41 -21.42 -4.78
N THR A 197 -10.74 -20.90 -3.60
CA THR A 197 -11.05 -21.73 -2.46
C THR A 197 -12.23 -22.59 -2.93
N LYS A 198 -12.01 -23.87 -3.23
CA LYS A 198 -13.11 -24.84 -3.11
C LYS A 198 -13.51 -24.73 -1.65
N ALA A 199 -14.62 -24.05 -1.39
CA ALA A 199 -15.25 -24.14 -0.11
C ALA A 199 -15.49 -25.62 0.14
N GLU A 200 -14.73 -26.22 1.06
CA GLU A 200 -15.19 -27.45 1.68
C GLU A 200 -16.52 -27.12 2.35
N ALA A 201 -17.54 -27.93 2.07
CA ALA A 201 -18.85 -27.78 2.66
C ALA A 201 -18.69 -27.85 4.20
N VAL A 202 -18.74 -26.69 4.85
CA VAL A 202 -18.84 -26.62 6.31
C VAL A 202 -20.23 -27.11 6.67
N LYS A 203 -20.32 -28.42 6.96
CA LYS A 203 -21.52 -29.22 7.28
C LYS A 203 -22.34 -28.71 8.49
N PHE A 204 -22.05 -27.54 9.04
CA PHE A 204 -22.63 -27.05 10.29
C PHE A 204 -23.73 -25.99 10.10
N HIS A 205 -24.04 -25.57 8.87
CA HIS A 205 -25.04 -24.51 8.62
C HIS A 205 -26.09 -24.79 7.53
N ASP A 206 -26.03 -25.93 6.83
CA ASP A 206 -27.02 -26.27 5.79
C ASP A 206 -28.14 -27.21 6.27
N ASP A 207 -28.04 -27.78 7.48
CA ASP A 207 -29.11 -28.62 8.02
C ASP A 207 -30.12 -27.79 8.82
N LYS A 208 -31.14 -27.27 8.11
CA LYS A 208 -32.28 -26.55 8.70
C LYS A 208 -33.17 -27.41 9.61
N SER A 209 -32.90 -28.71 9.74
CA SER A 209 -33.65 -29.60 10.66
C SER A 209 -33.33 -29.35 12.14
N LEU A 210 -32.25 -28.63 12.46
CA LEU A 210 -31.84 -28.30 13.83
C LEU A 210 -32.39 -26.95 14.34
N TYR A 211 -33.22 -26.25 13.57
CA TYR A 211 -33.83 -24.97 14.00
C TYR A 211 -35.12 -25.22 14.79
N THR A 212 -35.02 -25.48 16.09
CA THR A 212 -36.18 -25.60 17.00
C THR A 212 -36.71 -24.22 17.42
N GLY A 213 -37.20 -23.43 16.47
CA GLY A 213 -37.71 -22.07 16.70
C GLY A 213 -39.06 -21.82 16.02
N VAL A 214 -39.89 -20.98 16.64
CA VAL A 214 -41.31 -20.73 16.35
C VAL A 214 -41.60 -20.15 14.94
N HIS A 215 -40.58 -19.92 14.11
CA HIS A 215 -40.73 -19.52 12.71
C HIS A 215 -41.15 -20.66 11.75
N ALA A 216 -41.25 -21.90 12.22
CA ALA A 216 -41.69 -23.05 11.40
C ALA A 216 -43.22 -23.18 11.26
N LYS A 217 -44.02 -22.46 12.06
CA LYS A 217 -45.49 -22.44 11.93
C LYS A 217 -45.94 -20.98 11.89
N GLY A 218 -46.42 -20.56 10.73
CA GLY A 218 -46.79 -19.18 10.43
C GLY A 218 -47.64 -18.51 11.52
N GLY A 219 -47.36 -17.23 11.75
CA GLY A 219 -48.14 -16.37 12.65
C GLY A 219 -49.61 -16.24 12.21
N PRO A 220 -50.49 -15.71 13.09
CA PRO A 220 -51.94 -15.77 12.90
C PRO A 220 -52.38 -14.98 11.66
N THR A 221 -53.02 -15.68 10.71
CA THR A 221 -53.56 -15.12 9.47
C THR A 221 -54.98 -14.59 9.68
N ASN A 222 -55.21 -13.31 9.37
CA ASN A 222 -56.53 -12.74 9.19
C ASN A 222 -56.92 -12.81 7.70
N PHE A 223 -57.48 -13.92 7.24
CA PHE A 223 -58.20 -13.95 5.96
C PHE A 223 -59.43 -14.83 6.09
N ASP A 224 -60.59 -14.17 6.05
CA ASP A 224 -61.93 -14.72 5.85
C ASP A 224 -62.09 -15.04 4.35
N GLY A 225 -62.55 -16.25 4.03
CA GLY A 225 -62.56 -16.77 2.66
C GLY A 225 -63.42 -18.01 2.53
N SER A 226 -64.69 -17.76 2.21
CA SER A 226 -65.77 -18.67 1.88
C SER A 226 -65.44 -19.72 0.81
N ASP A 227 -65.80 -20.98 1.08
CA ASP A 227 -66.60 -21.88 0.22
C ASP A 227 -66.29 -23.35 0.56
N LEU A 228 -67.16 -23.97 1.37
CA LEU A 228 -67.19 -25.41 1.60
C LEU A 228 -68.53 -25.95 1.12
N SER A 229 -68.60 -26.17 -0.19
CA SER A 229 -69.59 -27.01 -0.86
C SER A 229 -69.62 -28.43 -0.26
N LEU A 230 -70.63 -28.66 0.58
CA LEU A 230 -71.49 -29.86 0.68
C LEU A 230 -70.95 -31.20 0.14
N ARG A 231 -70.68 -32.14 1.06
CA ARG A 231 -70.99 -33.56 0.86
C ARG A 231 -71.51 -34.16 2.16
N GLY A 232 -72.81 -34.43 2.17
CA GLY A 232 -73.53 -35.04 3.29
C GLY A 232 -73.38 -36.56 3.34
N SER A 233 -73.42 -37.08 4.56
CA SER A 233 -73.87 -38.44 4.87
C SER A 233 -74.45 -38.45 6.30
N LYS A 234 -75.76 -38.22 6.43
CA LYS A 234 -76.55 -38.68 7.57
C LYS A 234 -77.73 -39.48 7.02
N GLN A 235 -77.83 -40.73 7.47
CA GLN A 235 -79.01 -41.56 7.23
C GLN A 235 -80.19 -41.12 8.12
N PRO A 236 -81.44 -41.42 7.72
CA PRO A 236 -82.66 -40.95 8.36
C PRO A 236 -83.16 -41.95 9.43
N GLY A 237 -83.89 -41.46 10.43
CA GLY A 237 -84.53 -42.33 11.43
C GLY A 237 -85.41 -41.55 12.40
N SER A 238 -86.69 -41.49 12.06
CA SER A 238 -87.81 -40.79 12.70
C SER A 238 -88.31 -41.47 13.99
N TRP A 239 -88.67 -40.65 14.98
CA TRP A 239 -89.70 -40.77 16.03
C TRP A 239 -90.09 -42.14 16.62
N GLN A 240 -89.85 -42.29 17.93
CA GLN A 240 -90.84 -42.67 18.96
C GLN A 240 -90.30 -42.40 20.36
#